data_AF-A0A1V2GV73-F1
#
_entry.id   AF-A0A1V2GV73-F1
#
_cell.length_a   1.000
_cell.length_b   1.000
_cell.length_c   1.000
_cell.angle_alpha   90.00
_cell.angle_beta   90.00
_cell.angle_gamma   90.00
#
_symmetry.space_group_name_H-M   'P 1'
#
loop_
_entity.id
_entity.type
_entity.pdbx_description
1 polymer ?
#
loop_
_entity_poly.entity_id
_entity_poly.type
_entity_poly.pdbx_seq_one_letter_code
_entity_poly.pdbx_strand_id
1 'polypeptide(L)'
;MALAARRGFAATVEEIYAGDTAVAAAIRDGRGRPLGAINMAALRSRVTPEAVARRHGPRAMEAAPSISQACGTLGEHEGKVISMV
;
A
#
# COMPACT_ATOMS: atom_id res chain seq x y z
N MET A 1 -13.11 0.55 2.33
CA MET A 1 -12.98 0.70 0.86
C MET A 1 -13.16 2.16 0.38
N ALA A 2 -14.31 2.82 0.59
CA ALA A 2 -14.57 4.17 0.07
C ALA A 2 -13.56 5.25 0.51
N LEU A 3 -13.10 5.22 1.76
CA LEU A 3 -12.09 6.17 2.26
C LEU A 3 -10.71 5.98 1.61
N ALA A 4 -10.30 4.71 1.41
CA ALA A 4 -9.03 4.39 0.77
C ALA A 4 -9.03 4.78 -0.71
N ALA A 5 -10.16 4.57 -1.41
CA ALA A 5 -10.31 5.02 -2.79
C ALA A 5 -10.19 6.55 -2.93
N ARG A 6 -10.76 7.31 -1.99
CA ARG A 6 -10.64 8.78 -1.95
C ARG A 6 -9.25 9.27 -1.59
N ARG A 7 -8.57 8.61 -0.65
CA ARG A 7 -7.23 9.00 -0.18
C ARG A 7 -6.10 8.51 -1.08
N GLY A 8 -6.34 7.47 -1.88
CA GLY A 8 -5.32 6.78 -2.68
C GLY A 8 -4.54 5.70 -1.93
N PHE A 9 -4.73 5.58 -0.61
CA PHE A 9 -4.10 4.56 0.23
C PHE A 9 -5.01 4.20 1.42
N ALA A 10 -4.79 3.02 1.99
CA ALA A 10 -5.37 2.56 3.26
C ALA A 10 -4.32 2.64 4.37
N ALA A 11 -4.76 2.81 5.61
CA ALA A 11 -3.90 2.74 6.79
C ALA A 11 -4.54 1.79 7.81
N THR A 12 -3.71 1.02 8.51
CA THR A 12 -4.11 0.11 9.60
C THR A 12 -3.41 0.50 10.89
N VAL A 13 -4.07 0.23 12.02
CA VAL A 13 -3.52 0.47 13.36
C VAL A 13 -3.83 -0.73 14.22
N GLU A 14 -2.81 -1.55 14.48
CA GLU A 14 -2.89 -2.73 15.35
C GLU A 14 -4.02 -3.70 14.99
N GLU A 15 -4.41 -3.77 13.72
CA GLU A 15 -5.50 -4.63 13.25
C GLU A 15 -5.06 -6.09 13.11
N ILE A 16 -3.77 -6.32 12.81
CA ILE A 16 -3.19 -7.65 12.65
C ILE A 16 -2.27 -8.00 13.82
N TYR A 17 -1.36 -7.09 14.19
CA TYR A 17 -0.49 -7.26 15.35
C TYR A 17 -0.55 -6.06 16.28
N ALA A 18 -0.68 -6.34 17.59
CA ALA A 18 -0.53 -5.31 18.61
C ALA A 18 0.86 -4.66 18.50
N GLY A 19 0.92 -3.33 18.60
CA GLY A 19 2.13 -2.55 18.38
C GLY A 19 2.48 -2.30 16.92
N ASP A 20 1.65 -2.67 15.93
CA ASP A 20 1.87 -2.35 14.51
C ASP A 20 1.04 -1.16 14.00
N THR A 21 1.51 -0.57 12.91
CA THR A 21 0.69 0.24 12.01
C THR A 21 1.24 0.09 10.61
N ALA A 22 0.38 0.20 9.59
CA ALA A 22 0.83 0.11 8.21
C ALA A 22 0.06 1.06 7.29
N VAL A 23 0.65 1.32 6.12
CA VAL A 23 -0.04 1.95 4.98
C VAL A 23 0.09 1.08 3.74
N ALA A 24 -0.96 1.06 2.93
CA ALA A 24 -0.97 0.30 1.69
C ALA A 24 -1.60 1.08 0.53
N ALA A 25 -1.02 0.94 -0.66
CA ALA A 25 -1.54 1.52 -1.90
C ALA A 25 -1.72 0.43 -2.96
N ALA A 26 -2.81 0.53 -3.73
CA ALA A 26 -3.16 -0.47 -4.73
C ALA A 26 -2.28 -0.35 -5.98
N ILE A 27 -1.74 -1.47 -6.43
CA ILE A 27 -1.11 -1.64 -7.75
C ILE A 27 -2.23 -2.01 -8.73
N ARG A 28 -2.27 -1.38 -9.90
CA ARG A 28 -3.37 -1.54 -10.86
C ARG A 28 -2.85 -1.82 -12.26
N ASP A 29 -3.62 -2.55 -13.06
CA ASP A 29 -3.34 -2.73 -14.49
C ASP A 29 -3.65 -1.45 -15.28
N GLY A 30 -3.35 -1.44 -16.58
CA GLY A 30 -3.65 -0.32 -17.47
C GLY A 30 -5.15 -0.01 -17.64
N ARG A 31 -6.04 -0.89 -17.17
CA ARG A 31 -7.51 -0.69 -17.14
C ARG A 31 -8.01 -0.28 -15.75
N GLY A 32 -7.11 -0.05 -14.79
CA GLY A 32 -7.43 0.33 -13.41
C GLY A 32 -7.87 -0.85 -12.52
N ARG A 33 -7.79 -2.10 -13.00
CA ARG A 33 -8.13 -3.28 -12.20
C ARG A 33 -7.01 -3.53 -11.17
N PRO A 34 -7.34 -3.81 -9.90
CA PRO A 34 -6.32 -4.08 -8.89
C PRO A 34 -5.59 -5.39 -9.20
N LEU A 35 -4.26 -5.31 -9.29
CA LEU A 35 -3.36 -6.46 -9.42
C LEU A 35 -2.83 -6.92 -8.05
N GLY A 36 -2.77 -6.00 -7.09
CA GLY A 36 -2.26 -6.22 -5.76
C GLY A 36 -2.13 -4.90 -4.99
N ALA A 37 -1.29 -4.89 -3.96
CA ALA A 37 -0.96 -3.68 -3.21
C ALA A 37 0.48 -3.75 -2.72
N ILE A 38 1.10 -2.58 -2.55
CA ILE A 38 2.28 -2.45 -1.71
C ILE A 38 1.85 -2.15 -0.28
N ASN A 39 2.55 -2.75 0.67
CA ASN A 39 2.36 -2.53 2.10
C ASN A 39 3.67 -2.06 2.73
N MET A 40 3.59 -1.06 3.61
CA MET A 40 4.70 -0.59 4.44
C MET A 40 4.26 -0.61 5.90
N ALA A 41 4.84 -1.53 6.67
CA ALA A 41 4.56 -1.69 8.10
C ALA A 41 5.62 -1.00 8.97
N ALA A 42 5.19 -0.51 10.13
CA ALA A 42 6.06 0.10 11.12
C ALA A 42 5.61 -0.26 12.54
N LEU A 43 6.55 -0.24 13.48
CA LEU A 43 6.26 -0.49 14.90
C LEU A 43 5.82 0.81 15.59
N ARG A 44 4.69 0.76 16.29
CA ARG A 44 4.12 1.89 17.06
C ARG A 44 5.01 2.38 18.19
N SER A 45 5.94 1.55 18.67
CA SER A 45 6.97 1.98 19.62
C SER A 45 7.90 3.07 19.05
N ARG A 46 7.93 3.23 17.71
CA ARG A 46 8.82 4.16 17.01
C ARG A 46 8.08 5.31 16.34
N VAL A 47 6.79 5.15 16.04
CA VAL A 47 6.02 6.08 15.22
C VAL A 47 4.56 6.14 15.64
N THR A 48 3.89 7.28 15.41
CA THR A 48 2.43 7.37 15.55
C THR A 48 1.74 7.00 14.23
N PRO A 49 0.52 6.44 14.26
CA PRO A 49 -0.25 6.15 13.05
C PRO A 49 -0.43 7.35 12.12
N GLU A 50 -0.65 8.54 12.68
CA GLU A 50 -0.85 9.77 11.91
C GLU A 50 0.45 10.20 11.22
N ALA A 51 1.60 10.03 11.89
CA ALA A 51 2.89 10.30 11.29
C ALA A 51 3.20 9.31 10.17
N VAL A 52 2.82 8.05 10.33
CA VAL A 52 2.97 7.01 9.29
C VAL A 52 2.10 7.33 8.09
N ALA A 53 0.80 7.58 8.29
CA ALA A 53 -0.12 7.94 7.21
C ALA A 53 0.33 9.22 6.47
N ARG A 54 0.75 10.26 7.20
CA ARG A 54 1.19 11.53 6.61
C ARG A 54 2.48 11.40 5.81
N ARG A 55 3.45 10.60 6.28
CA ARG A 55 4.77 10.48 5.66
C ARG A 55 4.82 9.39 4.58
N HIS A 56 4.21 8.24 4.85
CA HIS A 56 4.32 7.06 4.00
C HIS A 56 3.11 6.87 3.07
N GLY A 57 1.94 7.44 3.39
CA GLY A 57 0.78 7.41 2.51
C GLY A 57 1.08 7.99 1.11
N PRO A 58 1.58 9.24 0.99
CA PRO A 58 1.95 9.82 -0.30
C PRO A 58 3.02 9.01 -1.05
N ARG A 59 4.03 8.52 -0.33
CA ARG A 59 5.10 7.68 -0.91
C ARG A 59 4.56 6.36 -1.47
N ALA A 60 3.60 5.74 -0.77
CA ALA A 60 2.94 4.54 -1.27
C ALA A 60 2.18 4.84 -2.57
N MET A 61 1.48 5.96 -2.62
CA MET A 61 0.76 6.39 -3.83
C MET A 61 1.71 6.70 -5.00
N GLU A 62 2.89 7.25 -4.73
CA GLU A 62 3.91 7.54 -5.75
C GLU A 62 4.62 6.27 -6.25
N ALA A 63 4.88 5.30 -5.36
CA ALA A 63 5.55 4.05 -5.71
C ALA A 63 4.65 3.07 -6.48
N ALA A 64 3.34 3.06 -6.19
CA ALA A 64 2.40 2.10 -6.77
C ALA A 64 2.32 2.16 -8.31
N PRO A 65 2.32 3.34 -8.98
CA PRO A 65 2.40 3.45 -10.44
C PRO A 65 3.68 2.84 -11.04
N SER A 66 4.84 3.06 -10.42
CA SER A 66 6.12 2.49 -10.90
C SER A 66 6.09 0.96 -10.87
N ILE A 67 5.51 0.38 -9.81
CA ILE A 67 5.32 -1.07 -9.72
C ILE A 67 4.26 -1.55 -10.69
N SER A 68 3.19 -0.78 -10.91
CA SER A 68 2.16 -1.08 -11.90
C SER A 68 2.75 -1.19 -13.31
N GLN A 69 3.69 -0.31 -13.68
CA GLN A 69 4.41 -0.39 -14.95
C GLN A 69 5.30 -1.64 -15.04
N ALA A 70 6.02 -1.98 -13.97
CA ALA A 70 6.85 -3.18 -13.93
C ALA A 70 6.02 -4.47 -13.94
N CYS A 71 4.83 -4.49 -13.33
CA CYS A 71 3.91 -5.61 -13.38
C CYS A 71 3.21 -5.71 -14.74
N GLY A 72 2.94 -4.60 -15.43
CA GLY A 72 2.34 -4.61 -16.77
C GLY A 72 3.25 -5.21 -17.85
N THR A 73 4.57 -5.23 -17.64
CA THR A 73 5.54 -5.89 -18.53
C THR A 73 5.74 -7.38 -18.18
N LEU A 74 5.27 -7.82 -17.02
CA LEU A 74 5.30 -9.20 -16.54
C LEU A 74 3.91 -9.81 -16.77
N GLY A 75 3.73 -10.52 -17.89
CA GLY A 75 2.42 -11.06 -18.29
C GLY A 75 1.65 -11.76 -17.17
N GLU A 76 0.33 -11.54 -17.15
CA GLU A 76 -0.76 -12.30 -16.52
C GLU A 76 -0.33 -13.30 -15.41
N HIS A 77 0.06 -12.81 -14.23
CA HIS A 77 0.22 -13.66 -13.04
C HIS A 77 -0.64 -13.15 -11.88
N GLU A 78 -1.50 -14.03 -11.38
CA GLU A 78 -2.45 -13.81 -10.28
C GLU A 78 -1.83 -13.08 -9.08
N GLY A 79 -2.45 -11.96 -8.69
CA GLY A 79 -2.61 -11.52 -7.30
C GLY A 79 -1.39 -11.54 -6.38
N LYS A 80 -0.20 -11.10 -6.84
CA LYS A 80 0.99 -11.07 -5.98
C LYS A 80 1.00 -9.79 -5.13
N VAL A 81 0.78 -9.93 -3.82
CA VAL A 81 1.01 -8.86 -2.84
C VAL A 81 2.52 -8.68 -2.67
N ILE A 82 3.05 -7.53 -3.10
CA ILE A 82 4.46 -7.20 -2.91
C ILE A 82 4.58 -6.46 -1.58
N SER A 83 4.92 -7.20 -0.51
CA SER A 83 5.24 -6.58 0.78
C SER A 83 6.68 -6.06 0.74
N MET A 84 6.85 -4.74 0.83
CA MET A 84 8.16 -4.13 1.06
C MET A 84 8.31 -3.94 2.57
N VAL A 85 9.15 -4.76 3.20
CA VAL A 85 9.51 -4.63 4.63
C VAL A 85 10.52 -3.51 4.86
#